data_AF-A0A4Q3A6A7-F1
#
_entry.id   AF-A0A4Q3A6A7-F1
#
_cell.length_a   1.000
_cell.length_b   1.000
_cell.length_c   1.000
_cell.angle_alpha   90.00
_cell.angle_beta   90.00
_cell.angle_gamma   90.00
#
_symmetry.space_group_name_H-M   'P 1'
#
loop_
_entity.id
_entity.type
_entity.pdbx_description
1 polymer ?
#
loop_
_entity_poly.entity_id
_entity_poly.type
_entity_poly.pdbx_seq_one_letter_code
_entity_poly.pdbx_strand_id
1 'polypeptide(L)'
;MHVCPAVELPPGSRKIIDAGDGRSIGVFNVDGNYYALRNLCPHAGAELCQGIVTGMNEPSKVGEFRWTREGEILRCPWHGWEFDILTGRSVFCPEKVRVATYETGVETFEAGIDEAGMVVVRV
;
A
#
# COMPACT_ATOMS: atom_id res chain seq x y z
N MET A 1 4.67 8.50 13.25
CA MET A 1 4.43 9.77 12.52
C MET A 1 2.97 9.88 12.16
N HIS A 2 2.41 11.09 12.20
CA HIS A 2 1.03 11.37 11.83
C HIS A 2 0.92 11.58 10.31
N VAL A 3 -0.07 10.95 9.67
CA VAL A 3 -0.26 10.98 8.20
C VAL A 3 -1.41 11.92 7.82
N CYS A 4 -2.62 11.58 8.25
CA CYS A 4 -3.85 12.35 8.03
C CYS A 4 -4.98 11.78 8.89
N PRO A 5 -6.09 12.51 9.07
CA PRO A 5 -7.32 11.95 9.58
C PRO A 5 -7.78 10.75 8.73
N ALA A 6 -8.31 9.71 9.37
CA ALA A 6 -8.79 8.48 8.73
C ALA A 6 -9.86 8.75 7.66
N VAL A 7 -10.70 9.76 7.91
CA VAL A 7 -11.75 10.22 6.98
C VAL A 7 -11.20 10.78 5.66
N GLU A 8 -9.95 11.28 5.65
CA GLU A 8 -9.29 11.76 4.43
C GLU A 8 -8.67 10.63 3.60
N LEU A 9 -8.61 9.42 4.15
CA LEU A 9 -8.03 8.25 3.50
C LEU A 9 -9.04 7.09 3.49
N PRO A 10 -10.16 7.21 2.76
CA PRO A 10 -11.19 6.17 2.69
C PRO A 10 -10.70 4.88 1.99
N PRO A 11 -11.41 3.74 2.13
CA PRO A 11 -11.05 2.50 1.43
C PRO A 11 -10.83 2.68 -0.07
N GLY A 12 -9.78 2.03 -0.60
CA GLY A 12 -9.36 2.12 -2.00
C GLY A 12 -8.50 3.35 -2.34
N SER A 13 -8.32 4.27 -1.39
CA SER A 13 -7.46 5.44 -1.56
C SER A 13 -6.04 5.23 -1.02
N ARG A 14 -5.15 6.15 -1.36
CA ARG A 14 -3.78 6.19 -0.87
C ARG A 14 -3.28 7.61 -0.70
N LYS A 15 -2.26 7.78 0.13
CA LYS A 15 -1.51 9.03 0.31
C LYS A 15 -0.02 8.73 0.27
N ILE A 16 0.73 9.51 -0.49
CA ILE A 16 2.20 9.44 -0.49
C ILE A 16 2.72 10.56 0.41
N ILE A 17 3.61 10.21 1.32
CA ILE A 17 4.21 11.12 2.30
C ILE A 17 5.73 11.09 2.19
N ASP A 18 6.35 12.18 2.59
CA ASP A 18 7.78 12.24 2.92
C ASP A 18 7.94 12.02 4.42
N ALA A 19 8.68 10.98 4.80
CA ALA A 19 8.96 10.62 6.19
C ALA A 19 10.32 11.16 6.68
N GLY A 20 10.98 12.02 5.91
CA GLY A 20 12.32 12.52 6.20
C GLY A 20 13.42 11.54 5.77
N ASP A 21 14.68 11.98 5.83
CA ASP A 21 15.86 11.17 5.48
C ASP A 21 15.78 10.50 4.09
N GLY A 22 15.10 11.13 3.14
CA GLY A 22 14.89 10.61 1.78
C GLY A 22 13.93 9.41 1.70
N ARG A 23 13.09 9.20 2.73
CA ARG A 23 12.13 8.09 2.79
C ARG A 23 10.75 8.56 2.33
N SER A 24 10.44 8.33 1.06
CA SER A 24 9.06 8.44 0.56
C SER A 24 8.28 7.16 0.85
N ILE A 25 7.06 7.28 1.36
CA ILE A 25 6.20 6.16 1.79
C ILE A 25 4.78 6.35 1.21
N GLY A 26 4.21 5.30 0.63
CA GLY A 26 2.80 5.25 0.29
C GLY A 26 2.00 4.55 1.39
N VAL A 27 0.96 5.21 1.88
CA VAL A 27 -0.02 4.68 2.82
C VAL A 27 -1.30 4.38 2.07
N PHE A 28 -1.73 3.13 2.12
CA PHE A 28 -2.89 2.59 1.41
C PHE A 28 -3.98 2.24 2.41
N ASN A 29 -5.24 2.50 2.06
CA ASN A 29 -6.39 1.94 2.75
C ASN A 29 -6.98 0.82 1.89
N VAL A 30 -6.82 -0.43 2.32
CA VAL A 30 -7.35 -1.62 1.66
C VAL A 30 -8.47 -2.18 2.54
N ASP A 31 -9.71 -2.02 2.08
CA ASP A 31 -10.93 -2.46 2.79
C ASP A 31 -10.98 -2.05 4.28
N GLY A 32 -10.59 -0.80 4.57
CA GLY A 32 -10.60 -0.23 5.93
C GLY A 32 -9.33 -0.50 6.74
N ASN A 33 -8.41 -1.31 6.22
CA ASN A 33 -7.13 -1.61 6.85
C ASN A 33 -6.01 -0.78 6.22
N TYR A 34 -5.13 -0.22 7.03
CA TYR A 34 -4.05 0.64 6.56
C TYR A 34 -2.76 -0.14 6.37
N TYR A 35 -2.08 0.08 5.25
CA TYR A 35 -0.79 -0.53 4.92
C TYR A 35 0.18 0.52 4.42
N ALA A 36 1.46 0.41 4.76
CA ALA A 36 2.47 1.37 4.34
C ALA A 36 3.64 0.67 3.65
N LEU A 37 3.97 1.15 2.45
CA LEU A 37 5.08 0.65 1.63
C LEU A 37 6.06 1.77 1.32
N ARG A 38 7.34 1.43 1.19
CA ARG A 38 8.32 2.36 0.63
C ARG A 38 7.95 2.71 -0.81
N ASN A 39 7.94 3.99 -1.14
CA ASN A 39 7.69 4.50 -2.48
C ASN A 39 8.96 4.40 -3.36
N LEU A 40 9.56 3.21 -3.41
CA LEU A 40 10.72 2.91 -4.25
C LEU A 40 10.67 1.46 -4.70
N CYS A 41 10.51 1.26 -6.00
CA CYS A 41 10.43 -0.08 -6.57
C CYS A 41 11.81 -0.77 -6.48
N PRO A 42 11.91 -1.96 -5.84
CA PRO A 42 13.18 -2.67 -5.68
C PRO A 42 13.74 -3.22 -7.01
N HIS A 43 13.01 -3.09 -8.12
CA HIS A 43 13.48 -3.47 -9.45
C HIS A 43 14.49 -2.48 -10.01
N ALA A 44 14.05 -1.23 -10.19
CA ALA A 44 14.77 -0.23 -10.96
C ALA A 44 14.59 1.20 -10.39
N GLY A 45 13.95 1.35 -9.23
CA GLY A 45 13.86 2.64 -8.53
C GLY A 45 12.68 3.55 -8.91
N ALA A 46 11.64 3.02 -9.57
CA ALA A 46 10.41 3.77 -9.81
C ALA A 46 9.76 4.25 -8.50
N GLU A 47 9.00 5.35 -8.56
CA GLU A 47 8.07 5.76 -7.50
C GLU A 47 6.90 4.78 -7.45
N LEU A 48 7.12 3.65 -6.76
CA LEU A 48 6.24 2.49 -6.80
C LEU A 48 4.80 2.82 -6.38
N CYS A 49 4.62 3.67 -5.38
CA CYS A 49 3.32 3.99 -4.81
C CYS A 49 2.47 4.90 -5.72
N GLN A 50 3.03 5.41 -6.82
CA GLN A 50 2.25 6.04 -7.91
C GLN A 50 1.66 5.00 -8.89
N GLY A 51 2.04 3.72 -8.75
CA GLY A 51 1.57 2.62 -9.59
C GLY A 51 0.06 2.40 -9.57
N ILE A 52 -0.44 1.46 -10.36
CA ILE A 52 -1.88 1.16 -10.39
C ILE A 52 -2.19 0.18 -9.24
N VAL A 53 -3.23 0.47 -8.45
CA VAL A 53 -3.80 -0.51 -7.51
C VAL A 53 -4.84 -1.32 -8.27
N THR A 54 -4.76 -2.65 -8.19
CA THR A 54 -5.60 -3.59 -8.95
C THR A 54 -5.74 -4.91 -8.19
N GLY A 55 -6.40 -5.88 -8.81
CA GLY A 55 -6.35 -7.29 -8.43
C GLY A 55 -5.36 -8.11 -9.23
N MET A 56 -5.45 -9.43 -9.13
CA MET A 56 -4.63 -10.36 -9.91
C MET A 56 -5.39 -11.62 -10.30
N ASN A 57 -4.91 -12.27 -11.36
CA ASN A 57 -5.38 -13.60 -11.72
C ASN A 57 -4.71 -14.65 -10.83
N GLU A 58 -5.52 -15.51 -10.23
CA GLU A 58 -5.03 -16.71 -9.55
C GLU A 58 -4.74 -17.85 -10.55
N PRO A 59 -3.83 -18.77 -10.19
CA PRO A 59 -3.64 -20.00 -10.93
C PRO A 59 -4.97 -20.72 -11.16
N SER A 60 -5.27 -21.00 -12.41
CA SER A 60 -6.53 -21.61 -12.87
C SER A 60 -6.27 -22.49 -14.10
N LYS A 61 -7.29 -23.23 -14.55
CA LYS A 61 -7.15 -24.09 -15.72
C LYS A 61 -7.06 -23.25 -16.99
N VAL A 62 -6.47 -23.82 -18.04
CA VAL A 62 -6.43 -23.17 -19.36
C VAL A 62 -7.85 -22.85 -19.83
N GLY A 63 -8.08 -21.58 -20.19
CA GLY A 63 -9.39 -21.08 -20.62
C GLY A 63 -10.28 -20.56 -19.48
N GLU A 64 -9.86 -20.68 -18.21
CA GLU A 64 -10.52 -20.07 -17.07
C GLU A 64 -9.73 -18.82 -16.63
N PHE A 65 -10.45 -17.74 -16.28
CA PHE A 65 -9.87 -16.54 -15.70
C PHE A 65 -10.43 -16.35 -14.30
N ARG A 66 -9.56 -16.44 -13.29
CA ARG A 66 -9.94 -16.26 -11.89
C ARG A 66 -9.35 -14.97 -11.34
N TRP A 67 -10.08 -13.87 -11.52
CA TRP A 67 -9.70 -12.57 -10.98
C TRP A 67 -10.02 -12.47 -9.49
N THR A 68 -9.05 -12.03 -8.68
CA THR A 68 -9.13 -12.01 -7.21
C THR A 68 -8.32 -10.83 -6.64
N ARG A 69 -8.44 -10.61 -5.32
CA ARG A 69 -7.61 -9.65 -4.56
C ARG A 69 -7.68 -8.21 -5.09
N GLU A 70 -8.85 -7.80 -5.58
CA GLU A 70 -9.08 -6.42 -6.05
C GLU A 70 -8.72 -5.42 -4.95
N GLY A 71 -7.95 -4.40 -5.30
CA GLY A 71 -7.49 -3.40 -4.32
C GLY A 71 -6.24 -3.78 -3.53
N GLU A 72 -5.74 -5.02 -3.66
CA GLU A 72 -4.61 -5.52 -2.84
C GLU A 72 -3.27 -5.53 -3.57
N ILE A 73 -3.25 -5.36 -4.91
CA ILE A 73 -2.05 -5.50 -5.72
C ILE A 73 -1.61 -4.15 -6.27
N LEU A 74 -0.38 -3.76 -5.96
CA LEU A 74 0.26 -2.56 -6.48
C LEU A 74 1.15 -2.92 -7.68
N ARG A 75 0.76 -2.44 -8.85
CA ARG A 75 1.51 -2.59 -10.10
C ARG A 75 2.39 -1.37 -10.36
N CYS A 76 3.70 -1.59 -10.40
CA CYS A 76 4.71 -0.55 -10.66
C CYS A 76 4.47 0.17 -12.01
N PRO A 77 4.56 1.51 -12.05
CA PRO A 77 4.23 2.30 -13.25
C PRO A 77 5.24 2.16 -14.40
N TRP A 78 6.43 1.62 -14.15
CA TRP A 78 7.44 1.44 -15.21
C TRP A 78 7.27 0.13 -15.96
N HIS A 79 7.58 -1.00 -15.32
CA HIS A 79 7.67 -2.31 -15.97
C HIS A 79 6.52 -3.25 -15.61
N GLY A 80 5.49 -2.73 -14.91
CA GLY A 80 4.32 -3.53 -14.53
C GLY A 80 4.59 -4.59 -13.46
N TRP A 81 5.70 -4.51 -12.71
CA TRP A 81 5.98 -5.48 -11.67
C TRP A 81 5.02 -5.30 -10.48
N GLU A 82 4.45 -6.41 -10.03
CA GLU A 82 3.35 -6.43 -9.07
C GLU A 82 3.82 -6.81 -7.67
N PHE A 83 3.26 -6.11 -6.69
CA PHE A 83 3.53 -6.29 -5.27
C PHE A 83 2.23 -6.36 -4.49
N ASP A 84 2.18 -7.28 -3.55
CA ASP A 84 1.11 -7.39 -2.57
C ASP A 84 1.22 -6.22 -1.58
N ILE A 85 0.17 -5.40 -1.46
CA ILE A 85 0.14 -4.23 -0.58
C ILE A 85 0.21 -4.63 0.89
N LEU A 86 -0.40 -5.76 1.25
CA LEU A 86 -0.51 -6.21 2.64
C LEU A 86 0.84 -6.67 3.18
N THR A 87 1.71 -7.19 2.32
CA THR A 87 2.97 -7.84 2.72
C THR A 87 4.23 -7.20 2.12
N GLY A 88 4.08 -6.33 1.13
CA GLY A 88 5.16 -5.77 0.32
C GLY A 88 5.86 -6.77 -0.60
N ARG A 89 5.45 -8.05 -0.63
CA ARG A 89 6.12 -9.11 -1.40
C ARG A 89 5.77 -8.99 -2.89
N SER A 90 6.74 -9.29 -3.75
CA SER A 90 6.47 -9.43 -5.18
C SER A 90 5.53 -10.60 -5.44
N VAL A 91 4.56 -10.41 -6.34
CA VAL A 91 3.70 -11.50 -6.82
C VAL A 91 4.51 -12.52 -7.62
N PHE A 92 5.50 -12.06 -8.38
CA PHE A 92 6.33 -12.91 -9.24
C PHE A 92 7.42 -13.67 -8.48
N CYS A 93 8.08 -13.03 -7.51
CA CYS A 93 9.18 -13.65 -6.76
C CYS A 93 9.08 -13.37 -5.25
N PRO A 94 8.05 -13.90 -4.58
CA PRO A 94 7.71 -13.52 -3.20
C PRO A 94 8.80 -13.85 -2.18
N GLU A 95 9.61 -14.88 -2.45
CA GLU A 95 10.70 -15.33 -1.56
C GLU A 95 11.96 -14.45 -1.65
N LYS A 96 12.15 -13.69 -2.72
CA LYS A 96 13.41 -12.95 -2.97
C LYS A 96 13.23 -11.45 -3.05
N VAL A 97 12.06 -10.98 -3.46
CA VAL A 97 11.83 -9.56 -3.75
C VAL A 97 10.67 -9.05 -2.92
N ARG A 98 10.95 -8.03 -2.11
CA ARG A 98 9.95 -7.29 -1.34
C ARG A 98 10.27 -5.82 -1.30
N VAL A 99 9.22 -5.02 -1.21
CA VAL A 99 9.26 -3.61 -0.84
C VAL A 99 9.30 -3.53 0.68
N ALA A 100 10.00 -2.54 1.22
CA ALA A 100 9.97 -2.33 2.67
C ALA A 100 8.56 -1.91 3.11
N THR A 101 8.07 -2.53 4.17
CA THR A 101 6.79 -2.24 4.81
C THR A 101 7.01 -1.45 6.10
N TYR A 102 6.02 -0.66 6.48
CA TYR A 102 6.03 0.10 7.73
C TYR A 102 4.78 -0.22 8.54
N GLU A 103 4.92 -0.25 9.86
CA GLU A 103 3.80 -0.54 10.76
C GLU A 103 2.84 0.65 10.76
N THR A 104 1.55 0.37 10.64
CA THR A 104 0.46 1.35 10.59
C THR A 104 -0.41 1.25 11.83
N GLY A 105 -1.12 2.33 12.13
CA GLY A 105 -2.12 2.36 13.20
C GLY A 105 -3.12 3.48 13.02
N VAL A 106 -4.17 3.46 13.85
CA VAL A 106 -5.12 4.55 13.99
C VAL A 106 -5.16 4.95 15.46
N GLU A 107 -4.84 6.20 15.74
CA GLU A 107 -4.88 6.77 17.10
C GLU A 107 -6.15 7.61 17.25
N THR A 108 -6.85 7.48 18.38
CA THR A 108 -8.04 8.30 18.69
C THR A 108 -7.71 9.27 19.82
N PHE A 109 -8.22 10.51 19.73
CA PHE A 109 -8.00 11.54 20.75
C PHE A 109 -9.34 11.92 21.38
N GLU A 110 -9.44 11.86 22.72
CA GLU A 110 -10.68 12.15 23.47
C GLU A 110 -11.05 13.64 23.56
N ALA A 111 -10.38 14.54 22.85
CA ALA A 111 -10.55 15.98 23.05
C ALA A 111 -10.99 16.73 21.78
N GLY A 112 -12.30 16.88 21.64
CA GLY A 112 -12.95 17.99 20.93
C GLY A 112 -13.26 17.74 19.46
N ILE A 113 -14.55 17.47 19.18
CA ILE A 113 -15.24 17.62 17.89
C ILE A 113 -14.38 17.11 16.72
N ASP A 114 -14.29 15.78 16.62
CA ASP A 114 -14.17 14.97 15.41
C ASP A 114 -13.65 13.60 15.86
N GLU A 115 -14.51 12.58 15.93
CA GLU A 115 -14.13 11.18 16.25
C GLU A 115 -13.25 10.53 15.15
N ALA A 116 -12.72 11.32 14.21
CA ALA A 116 -11.90 10.87 13.13
C ALA A 116 -10.52 10.47 13.68
N GLY A 117 -10.31 9.16 13.85
CA GLY A 117 -9.00 8.62 14.22
C GLY A 117 -7.89 9.11 13.28
N MET A 118 -6.68 9.29 13.80
CA MET A 118 -5.51 9.74 13.05
C MET A 118 -4.73 8.54 12.53
N VAL A 119 -4.51 8.47 11.22
CA VAL A 119 -3.67 7.44 10.61
C VAL A 119 -2.21 7.73 10.95
N VAL A 120 -1.51 6.73 11.49
CA VAL A 120 -0.11 6.82 11.86
C VAL A 120 0.72 5.74 11.18
N VAL A 121 1.98 6.05 10.92
CA VAL A 121 3.01 5.13 10.40
C VAL A 121 4.21 5.14 11.34
N ARG A 122 4.81 3.98 11.64
CA ARG A 122 6.03 3.84 12.44
C ARG A 122 7.20 3.57 11.49
N VAL A 123 8.20 4.47 11.50
CA VAL A 123 9.31 4.57 10.52
C VAL A 123 10.67 4.35 11.15
#